data_AF-A0A9D8TBV2-F1
#
_entry.id   AF-A0A9D8TBV2-F1
#
_cell.length_a   1.000
_cell.length_b   1.000
_cell.length_c   1.000
_cell.angle_alpha   90.00
_cell.angle_beta   90.00
_cell.angle_gamma   90.00
#
_symmetry.space_group_name_H-M   'P 1'
#
loop_
_entity.id
_entity.type
_entity.pdbx_description
1 polymer ?
#
loop_
_entity_poly.entity_id
_entity_poly.type
_entity_poly.pdbx_seq_one_letter_code
_entity_poly.pdbx_strand_id
1 'polypeptide(L)'
;MSYREELAEVLPLLGHRNWILVVDKAYPLQSSEGIQYINSGEDLIPALKNVLGLLSEASHVKPIVYLDKELSCMDDTLSPGCDQLKAELAQLTQGWDVHQILHDEVFAKLDAASKLFNVVVIKTESLIPYTSVFIELDCGYWSSDREQALRSRLASL
;
A
#
# COMPACT_ATOMS: atom_id res chain seq x y z
N MET A 1 11.73 3.27 19.05
CA MET A 1 11.67 2.14 18.10
C MET A 1 11.96 2.69 16.73
N SER A 2 12.54 1.89 15.86
CA SER A 2 12.59 2.20 14.43
C SER A 2 11.22 1.96 13.80
N TYR A 3 10.92 2.62 12.69
CA TYR A 3 9.65 2.41 11.98
C TYR A 3 9.45 0.93 11.56
N ARG A 4 10.54 0.19 11.34
CA ARG A 4 10.51 -1.24 10.98
C ARG A 4 10.04 -2.11 12.14
N GLU A 5 10.48 -1.79 13.36
CA GLU A 5 10.02 -2.47 14.58
C GLU A 5 8.54 -2.18 14.82
N GLU A 6 8.12 -0.92 14.69
CA GLU A 6 6.72 -0.53 14.84
C GLU A 6 5.81 -1.23 13.80
N LEU A 7 6.25 -1.31 12.56
CA LEU A 7 5.52 -2.05 11.53
C LEU A 7 5.48 -3.55 11.81
N ALA A 8 6.59 -4.15 12.25
CA ALA A 8 6.65 -5.58 12.56
C ALA A 8 5.75 -5.97 13.74
N GLU A 9 5.54 -5.07 14.70
CA GLU A 9 4.63 -5.28 15.83
C GLU A 9 3.16 -5.20 15.41
N VAL A 10 2.80 -4.28 14.52
CA VAL A 10 1.39 -4.11 14.08
C VAL A 10 1.00 -5.10 13.00
N LEU A 11 1.91 -5.54 12.12
CA LEU A 11 1.62 -6.38 10.96
C LEU A 11 0.85 -7.68 11.29
N PRO A 12 1.14 -8.43 12.38
CA PRO A 12 0.36 -9.60 12.77
C PRO A 12 -1.09 -9.32 13.15
N LEU A 13 -1.42 -8.06 13.49
CA LEU A 13 -2.79 -7.63 13.80
C LEU A 13 -3.57 -7.19 12.56
N LEU A 14 -2.86 -6.84 11.47
CA LEU A 14 -3.46 -6.47 10.20
C LEU A 14 -3.90 -7.71 9.43
N GLY A 15 -5.03 -7.62 8.77
CA GLY A 15 -5.61 -8.69 7.96
C GLY A 15 -6.34 -8.16 6.73
N HIS A 16 -7.24 -8.98 6.20
CA HIS A 16 -8.07 -8.61 5.06
C HIS A 16 -8.78 -7.26 5.29
N ARG A 17 -8.68 -6.35 4.30
CA ARG A 17 -9.22 -4.97 4.26
C ARG A 17 -8.46 -3.91 5.04
N ASN A 18 -7.40 -4.28 5.76
CA ASN A 18 -6.46 -3.28 6.27
C ASN A 18 -5.59 -2.74 5.13
N TRP A 19 -5.02 -1.56 5.35
CA TRP A 19 -4.15 -0.90 4.37
C TRP A 19 -2.82 -0.52 5.01
N ILE A 20 -1.75 -0.65 4.22
CA ILE A 20 -0.44 -0.06 4.51
C ILE A 20 -0.10 0.90 3.36
N LEU A 21 0.27 2.13 3.68
CA LEU A 21 0.61 3.14 2.70
C LEU A 21 2.07 3.54 2.88
N VAL A 22 2.81 3.65 1.80
CA VAL A 22 4.17 4.22 1.78
C VAL A 22 4.10 5.49 0.95
N VAL A 23 4.11 6.63 1.62
CA VAL A 23 3.65 7.88 1.02
C VAL A 23 4.73 8.95 0.98
N ASP A 24 4.59 9.87 0.02
CA ASP A 24 5.39 11.08 -0.05
C ASP A 24 5.22 11.98 1.19
N LYS A 25 6.11 12.97 1.29
CA LYS A 25 6.15 13.87 2.44
C LYS A 25 4.92 14.77 2.54
N ALA A 26 4.23 15.05 1.43
CA ALA A 26 3.09 15.95 1.37
C ALA A 26 1.76 15.29 1.77
N TYR A 27 1.69 13.95 1.79
CA TYR A 27 0.48 13.21 2.16
C TYR A 27 -0.19 13.72 3.46
N PRO A 28 -1.50 13.96 3.52
CA PRO A 28 -2.11 14.63 4.66
C PRO A 28 -2.10 13.78 5.94
N LEU A 29 -1.97 14.45 7.09
CA LEU A 29 -2.32 13.88 8.39
C LEU A 29 -3.85 13.94 8.56
N GLN A 30 -4.52 12.83 8.32
CA GLN A 30 -5.97 12.69 8.37
C GLN A 30 -6.45 12.56 9.82
N SER A 31 -7.65 13.06 10.09
CA SER A 31 -8.22 13.10 11.45
C SER A 31 -8.94 11.83 11.89
N SER A 32 -8.97 10.77 11.05
CA SER A 32 -9.64 9.52 11.40
C SER A 32 -8.86 8.75 12.47
N GLU A 33 -9.54 8.30 13.52
CA GLU A 33 -8.94 7.57 14.65
C GLU A 33 -8.34 6.21 14.23
N GLY A 34 -8.80 5.63 13.11
CA GLY A 34 -8.31 4.36 12.57
C GLY A 34 -6.98 4.47 11.83
N ILE A 35 -6.34 5.64 11.76
CA ILE A 35 -5.12 5.85 10.98
C ILE A 35 -3.93 6.02 11.90
N GLN A 36 -2.99 5.08 11.80
CA GLN A 36 -1.69 5.16 12.46
C GLN A 36 -0.66 5.75 11.51
N TYR A 37 0.09 6.75 11.97
CA TYR A 37 1.16 7.38 11.20
C TYR A 37 2.52 7.02 11.80
N ILE A 38 3.44 6.57 10.96
CA ILE A 38 4.83 6.26 11.32
C ILE A 38 5.73 7.05 10.37
N ASN A 39 6.68 7.82 10.92
CA ASN A 39 7.67 8.53 10.11
C ASN A 39 8.91 7.65 9.92
N SER A 40 9.23 7.28 8.68
CA SER A 40 10.39 6.43 8.40
C SER A 40 11.71 7.19 8.49
N GLY A 41 11.72 8.48 8.17
CA GLY A 41 12.94 9.26 7.94
C GLY A 41 13.78 8.76 6.75
N GLU A 42 13.21 7.91 5.89
CA GLU A 42 13.86 7.33 4.71
C GLU A 42 13.23 7.84 3.42
N ASP A 43 13.97 7.73 2.31
CA ASP A 43 13.41 7.86 0.97
C ASP A 43 12.40 6.76 0.68
N LEU A 44 11.56 6.99 -0.34
CA LEU A 44 10.42 6.12 -0.63
C LEU A 44 10.83 4.72 -1.07
N ILE A 45 11.84 4.57 -1.92
CA ILE A 45 12.25 3.26 -2.46
C ILE A 45 12.81 2.35 -1.34
N PRO A 46 13.75 2.79 -0.47
CA PRO A 46 14.16 2.00 0.69
C PRO A 46 13.00 1.64 1.62
N ALA A 47 12.13 2.60 1.95
CA ALA A 47 10.99 2.37 2.82
C ALA A 47 10.04 1.31 2.24
N LEU A 48 9.67 1.45 0.96
CA LEU A 48 8.80 0.50 0.26
C LEU A 48 9.41 -0.88 0.17
N LYS A 49 10.72 -0.99 -0.11
CA LYS A 49 11.42 -2.27 -0.16
C LYS A 49 11.33 -3.03 1.17
N ASN A 50 11.49 -2.32 2.29
CA ASN A 50 11.37 -2.91 3.61
C ASN A 50 9.93 -3.38 3.89
N VAL A 51 8.93 -2.56 3.54
CA VAL A 51 7.51 -2.91 3.71
C VAL A 51 7.12 -4.14 2.91
N LEU A 52 7.47 -4.18 1.62
CA LEU A 52 7.22 -5.34 0.76
C LEU A 52 7.96 -6.58 1.22
N GLY A 53 9.19 -6.43 1.76
CA GLY A 53 9.93 -7.52 2.38
C GLY A 53 9.17 -8.16 3.54
N LEU A 54 8.70 -7.35 4.50
CA LEU A 54 7.90 -7.83 5.62
C LEU A 54 6.59 -8.49 5.17
N LEU A 55 5.92 -7.91 4.17
CA LEU A 55 4.69 -8.47 3.61
C LEU A 55 4.92 -9.81 2.90
N SER A 56 6.09 -10.01 2.29
CA SER A 56 6.42 -11.28 1.62
C SER A 56 6.59 -12.45 2.61
N GLU A 57 6.92 -12.15 3.87
CA GLU A 57 7.07 -13.13 4.95
C GLU A 57 5.74 -13.40 5.69
N ALA A 58 4.75 -12.52 5.53
CA ALA A 58 3.46 -12.59 6.22
C ALA A 58 2.47 -13.52 5.50
N SER A 59 2.33 -14.75 5.99
CA SER A 59 1.45 -15.76 5.36
C SER A 59 -0.06 -15.49 5.47
N HIS A 60 -0.49 -14.63 6.40
CA HIS A 60 -1.91 -14.36 6.66
C HIS A 60 -2.51 -13.31 5.73
N VAL A 61 -1.66 -12.52 5.05
CA VAL A 61 -2.09 -11.45 4.14
C VAL A 61 -1.50 -11.62 2.75
N LYS A 62 -2.21 -11.10 1.74
CA LYS A 62 -1.73 -10.98 0.37
C LYS A 62 -1.84 -9.50 -0.03
N PRO A 63 -0.73 -8.81 -0.30
CA PRO A 63 -0.80 -7.41 -0.69
C PRO A 63 -1.27 -7.24 -2.14
N ILE A 64 -2.15 -6.27 -2.34
CA ILE A 64 -2.58 -5.73 -3.63
C ILE A 64 -2.05 -4.29 -3.68
N VAL A 65 -1.14 -4.03 -4.62
CA VAL A 65 -0.44 -2.76 -4.74
C VAL A 65 -1.19 -1.84 -5.70
N TYR A 66 -1.44 -0.61 -5.29
CA TYR A 66 -1.99 0.44 -6.11
C TYR A 66 -0.98 1.58 -6.27
N LEU A 67 -0.82 2.04 -7.50
CA LEU A 67 -0.04 3.20 -7.87
C LEU A 67 -0.96 4.27 -8.47
N ASP A 68 -0.66 5.53 -8.21
CA ASP A 68 -1.37 6.65 -8.84
C ASP A 68 -1.20 6.58 -10.37
N LYS A 69 -2.31 6.68 -11.09
CA LYS A 69 -2.34 6.68 -12.55
C LYS A 69 -1.66 7.93 -13.12
N GLU A 70 -1.74 9.04 -12.40
CA GLU A 70 -1.12 10.33 -12.71
C GLU A 70 0.40 10.20 -12.88
N LEU A 71 1.05 9.31 -12.12
CA LEU A 71 2.49 9.05 -12.23
C LEU A 71 2.88 8.56 -13.64
N SER A 72 1.99 7.90 -14.36
CA SER A 72 2.25 7.46 -15.73
C SER A 72 2.46 8.63 -16.70
N CYS A 73 1.84 9.78 -16.41
CA CYS A 73 1.96 11.02 -17.19
C CYS A 73 3.07 11.95 -16.71
N MET A 74 3.73 11.64 -15.60
CA MET A 74 4.86 12.41 -15.09
C MET A 74 6.20 12.00 -15.70
N ASP A 75 7.11 12.95 -15.79
CA ASP A 75 8.50 12.79 -16.21
C ASP A 75 9.41 13.79 -15.48
N ASP A 76 10.70 13.75 -15.77
CA ASP A 76 11.70 14.65 -15.17
C ASP A 76 11.49 16.13 -15.53
N THR A 77 10.71 16.46 -16.55
CA THR A 77 10.41 17.86 -16.91
C THR A 77 9.38 18.47 -15.95
N LEU A 78 8.47 17.65 -15.43
CA LEU A 78 7.46 18.05 -14.45
C LEU A 78 7.97 17.93 -13.01
N SER A 79 8.80 16.93 -12.72
CA SER A 79 9.42 16.75 -11.40
C SER A 79 10.77 16.05 -11.53
N PRO A 80 11.89 16.72 -11.22
CA PRO A 80 13.22 16.11 -11.31
C PRO A 80 13.34 14.81 -10.52
N GLY A 81 13.91 13.77 -11.13
CA GLY A 81 14.11 12.44 -10.53
C GLY A 81 12.88 11.52 -10.62
N CYS A 82 11.80 11.96 -11.25
CA CYS A 82 10.60 11.16 -11.45
C CYS A 82 10.86 9.93 -12.33
N ASP A 83 11.62 10.06 -13.43
CA ASP A 83 11.86 8.95 -14.35
C ASP A 83 12.68 7.84 -13.69
N GLN A 84 13.69 8.21 -12.91
CA GLN A 84 14.47 7.25 -12.12
C GLN A 84 13.58 6.55 -11.09
N LEU A 85 12.81 7.30 -10.31
CA LEU A 85 11.96 6.72 -9.27
C LEU A 85 10.89 5.80 -9.88
N LYS A 86 10.30 6.16 -11.04
CA LYS A 86 9.36 5.29 -11.78
C LYS A 86 9.99 3.97 -12.19
N ALA A 87 11.23 3.99 -12.68
CA ALA A 87 11.95 2.78 -13.04
C ALA A 87 12.22 1.89 -11.81
N GLU A 88 12.65 2.50 -10.70
CA GLU A 88 12.90 1.80 -9.43
C GLU A 88 11.61 1.22 -8.83
N LEU A 89 10.50 1.95 -8.87
CA LEU A 89 9.17 1.46 -8.47
C LEU A 89 8.77 0.25 -9.31
N ALA A 90 8.85 0.36 -10.64
CA ALA A 90 8.45 -0.72 -11.54
C ALA A 90 9.27 -2.00 -11.30
N GLN A 91 10.57 -1.87 -11.04
CA GLN A 91 11.43 -2.99 -10.68
C GLN A 91 11.04 -3.58 -9.32
N LEU A 92 10.79 -2.76 -8.33
CA LEU A 92 10.49 -3.20 -6.96
C LEU A 92 9.11 -3.86 -6.84
N THR A 93 8.14 -3.40 -7.63
CA THR A 93 6.79 -3.97 -7.66
C THR A 93 6.65 -5.11 -8.67
N GLN A 94 7.73 -5.54 -9.32
CA GLN A 94 7.69 -6.67 -10.25
C GLN A 94 7.28 -7.97 -9.52
N GLY A 95 6.29 -8.68 -10.06
CA GLY A 95 5.79 -9.93 -9.48
C GLY A 95 4.72 -9.76 -8.41
N TRP A 96 4.40 -8.52 -8.03
CA TRP A 96 3.26 -8.21 -7.18
C TRP A 96 1.99 -7.99 -8.01
N ASP A 97 0.83 -8.05 -7.34
CA ASP A 97 -0.46 -7.72 -7.94
C ASP A 97 -0.61 -6.19 -7.97
N VAL A 98 -0.21 -5.55 -9.08
CA VAL A 98 -0.13 -4.09 -9.21
C VAL A 98 -1.26 -3.56 -10.08
N HIS A 99 -1.98 -2.57 -9.55
CA HIS A 99 -3.05 -1.85 -10.22
C HIS A 99 -2.73 -0.36 -10.31
N GLN A 100 -3.24 0.30 -11.35
CA GLN A 100 -3.23 1.75 -11.44
C GLN A 100 -4.62 2.29 -11.12
N ILE A 101 -4.67 3.34 -10.32
CA ILE A 101 -5.91 3.97 -9.86
C ILE A 101 -5.74 5.49 -9.89
N LEU A 102 -6.82 6.24 -10.13
CA LEU A 102 -6.77 7.70 -10.00
C LEU A 102 -6.56 8.09 -8.55
N HIS A 103 -5.84 9.18 -8.33
CA HIS A 103 -5.53 9.66 -6.98
C HIS A 103 -6.81 9.87 -6.14
N ASP A 104 -7.80 10.56 -6.67
CA ASP A 104 -9.06 10.79 -5.96
C ASP A 104 -9.83 9.49 -5.64
N GLU A 105 -9.73 8.47 -6.52
CA GLU A 105 -10.40 7.19 -6.32
C GLU A 105 -9.76 6.37 -5.19
N VAL A 106 -8.43 6.41 -5.03
CA VAL A 106 -7.78 5.72 -3.92
C VAL A 106 -8.12 6.39 -2.58
N PHE A 107 -8.25 7.71 -2.53
CA PHE A 107 -8.73 8.39 -1.31
C PHE A 107 -10.17 8.02 -0.96
N ALA A 108 -11.05 7.86 -1.95
CA ALA A 108 -12.40 7.39 -1.70
C ALA A 108 -12.41 5.97 -1.09
N LYS A 109 -11.53 5.06 -1.57
CA LYS A 109 -11.35 3.73 -0.96
C LYS A 109 -10.83 3.82 0.47
N LEU A 110 -9.82 4.66 0.72
CA LEU A 110 -9.22 4.84 2.05
C LEU A 110 -10.18 5.47 3.06
N ASP A 111 -11.00 6.46 2.65
CA ASP A 111 -12.03 7.05 3.51
C ASP A 111 -13.10 6.02 3.88
N ALA A 112 -13.50 5.15 2.94
CA ALA A 112 -14.42 4.06 3.23
C ALA A 112 -13.80 3.01 4.17
N ALA A 113 -12.54 2.64 3.95
CA ALA A 113 -11.84 1.65 4.76
C ALA A 113 -11.55 2.14 6.18
N SER A 114 -11.05 3.36 6.33
CA SER A 114 -10.62 3.95 7.61
C SER A 114 -11.76 4.19 8.61
N LYS A 115 -13.02 4.16 8.16
CA LYS A 115 -14.20 4.20 9.04
C LYS A 115 -14.43 2.90 9.83
N LEU A 116 -13.91 1.78 9.33
CA LEU A 116 -14.18 0.45 9.87
C LEU A 116 -12.90 -0.32 10.24
N PHE A 117 -11.78 -0.02 9.59
CA PHE A 117 -10.53 -0.76 9.70
C PHE A 117 -9.34 0.17 9.85
N ASN A 118 -8.27 -0.34 10.46
CA ASN A 118 -7.05 0.43 10.62
C ASN A 118 -6.26 0.55 9.32
N VAL A 119 -5.64 1.71 9.16
CA VAL A 119 -4.74 2.06 8.07
C VAL A 119 -3.39 2.48 8.68
N VAL A 120 -2.29 1.89 8.21
CA VAL A 120 -0.94 2.26 8.63
C VAL A 120 -0.29 3.09 7.54
N VAL A 121 0.09 4.32 7.86
CA VAL A 121 0.73 5.26 6.93
C VAL A 121 2.19 5.43 7.30
N ILE A 122 3.08 5.06 6.38
CA ILE A 122 4.52 5.24 6.48
C ILE A 122 4.92 6.46 5.67
N LYS A 123 5.20 7.55 6.40
CA LYS A 123 5.66 8.83 5.85
C LYS A 123 7.14 8.72 5.47
N THR A 124 7.45 9.09 4.23
CA THR A 124 8.82 9.12 3.69
C THR A 124 9.30 10.56 3.48
N GLU A 125 10.56 10.72 3.10
CA GLU A 125 11.14 12.01 2.71
C GLU A 125 10.98 12.33 1.21
N SER A 126 10.28 11.49 0.43
CA SER A 126 10.04 11.74 -0.99
C SER A 126 9.25 13.04 -1.20
N LEU A 127 9.74 13.87 -2.12
CA LEU A 127 9.11 15.12 -2.55
C LEU A 127 8.55 15.04 -3.97
N ILE A 128 8.55 13.86 -4.59
CA ILE A 128 8.04 13.66 -5.95
C ILE A 128 6.53 13.35 -5.87
N PRO A 129 5.66 14.15 -6.51
CA PRO A 129 4.21 13.95 -6.49
C PRO A 129 3.79 12.59 -7.04
N TYR A 130 2.64 12.07 -6.58
CA TYR A 130 2.01 10.85 -7.10
C TYR A 130 2.92 9.59 -7.01
N THR A 131 3.95 9.62 -6.15
CA THR A 131 4.84 8.48 -5.92
C THR A 131 4.40 7.61 -4.74
N SER A 132 3.37 8.06 -4.02
CA SER A 132 2.76 7.31 -2.93
C SER A 132 2.26 5.95 -3.43
N VAL A 133 2.53 4.92 -2.64
CA VAL A 133 2.16 3.53 -2.92
C VAL A 133 1.15 3.07 -1.87
N PHE A 134 0.02 2.55 -2.33
CA PHE A 134 -1.08 2.14 -1.47
C PHE A 134 -1.23 0.62 -1.53
N ILE A 135 -1.18 -0.05 -0.39
CA ILE A 135 -1.18 -1.51 -0.32
C ILE A 135 -2.42 -1.95 0.45
N GLU A 136 -3.39 -2.51 -0.26
CA GLU A 136 -4.54 -3.17 0.31
C GLU A 136 -4.16 -4.60 0.69
N LEU A 137 -4.57 -5.05 1.88
CA LEU A 137 -4.29 -6.40 2.35
C LEU A 137 -5.50 -7.29 2.08
N ASP A 138 -5.32 -8.34 1.28
CA ASP A 138 -6.28 -9.44 1.09
C ASP A 138 -5.88 -10.66 1.92
N CYS A 139 -6.68 -11.73 1.93
CA CYS A 139 -6.38 -12.95 2.65
C CYS A 139 -5.24 -13.74 1.99
N GLY A 140 -4.17 -14.01 2.75
CA GLY A 140 -2.97 -14.70 2.25
C GLY A 140 -3.17 -16.16 1.88
N TYR A 141 -4.07 -16.86 2.58
CA TYR A 141 -4.26 -18.31 2.44
C TYR A 141 -5.60 -18.70 1.77
N TRP A 142 -6.46 -17.73 1.46
CA TRP A 142 -7.78 -17.95 0.89
C TRP A 142 -8.01 -17.03 -0.32
N SER A 143 -7.82 -17.59 -1.52
CA SER A 143 -7.99 -16.83 -2.76
C SER A 143 -9.45 -16.65 -3.15
N SER A 144 -9.71 -15.65 -4.00
CA SER A 144 -11.00 -15.42 -4.65
C SER A 144 -11.54 -16.67 -5.36
N ASP A 145 -10.69 -17.45 -6.03
CA ASP A 145 -11.10 -18.70 -6.69
C ASP A 145 -11.59 -19.75 -5.71
N ARG A 146 -10.90 -19.89 -4.56
CA ARG A 146 -11.32 -20.81 -3.48
C ARG A 146 -12.64 -20.38 -2.88
N GLU A 147 -12.80 -19.08 -2.67
CA GLU A 147 -14.05 -18.48 -2.21
C GLU A 147 -15.20 -18.72 -3.20
N GLN A 148 -14.98 -18.49 -4.50
CA GLN A 148 -15.99 -18.72 -5.53
C GLN A 148 -16.40 -20.20 -5.63
N ALA A 149 -15.43 -21.12 -5.51
CA ALA A 149 -15.72 -22.55 -5.45
C ALA A 149 -16.56 -22.92 -4.22
N LEU A 150 -16.29 -22.31 -3.05
CA LEU A 150 -17.12 -22.48 -1.85
C LEU A 150 -18.53 -21.92 -2.06
N ARG A 151 -18.69 -20.72 -2.61
CA ARG A 151 -20.00 -20.10 -2.88
C ARG A 151 -20.84 -20.93 -3.84
N SER A 152 -20.21 -21.50 -4.87
CA SER A 152 -20.87 -22.40 -5.82
C SER A 152 -21.39 -23.66 -5.13
N ARG A 153 -20.62 -24.25 -4.20
CA ARG A 153 -21.07 -25.39 -3.39
C ARG A 153 -22.23 -25.03 -2.46
N LEU A 154 -22.18 -23.87 -1.82
CA LEU A 154 -23.25 -23.40 -0.93
C LEU A 154 -24.56 -23.14 -1.67
N ALA A 155 -24.52 -22.62 -2.90
CA ALA A 155 -25.69 -22.39 -3.72
C ALA A 155 -26.36 -23.69 -4.23
N SER A 156 -25.65 -24.82 -4.16
CA SER A 156 -26.15 -26.14 -4.53
C SER A 156 -26.66 -26.99 -3.36
N LEU A 157 -26.61 -26.44 -2.14
CA LEU A 157 -27.20 -27.03 -0.92
C LEU A 157 -28.67 -26.63 -0.77
#